data_AF-B5ESQ3-F1
#
_entry.id   AF-B5ESQ3-F1
#
_cell.length_a   1.000
_cell.length_b   1.000
_cell.length_c   1.000
_cell.angle_alpha   90.00
_cell.angle_beta   90.00
_cell.angle_gamma   90.00
#
_symmetry.space_group_name_H-M   'P 1'
#
loop_
_entity.id
_entity.type
_entity.pdbx_description
1 polymer ?
#
loop_
_entity_poly.entity_id
_entity_poly.type
_entity_poly.pdbx_seq_one_letter_code
_entity_poly.pdbx_strand_id
1 'polypeptide(L)'
;MTMDKFITPFSPELPTQSNNVASINSLNSYFPIRTNEKPFDWDAVIGLLLQGVLRKKIGKYTIDLFEADCHEVFQEKLGEEEFWGVLREMYFEKKDIFRTSPEMLLFKAHKDECSSVDERVARMFANLLMNLQVQSFNTKSNFIEREFLSVLNQKLEDGKLEPQTEVPYLPELTHAFRADFKFLSKRPKYLQSEFENFLSLYAFTYTAQLSLSLPDWRTGKEPVAKPLYFIMDHERASKERTHIKNYGYQLISESFIRIFPMLTMLEMLQPCKGGEETLKVPLWEISRRIQDSNYENLEDRLKKFAYAFRTKRGLNVEMKSADSALDWLGNALYLAEAQFKSGGKRGLDEKYASSIEKIMAAPFIQSRGRSGRVLVLNQDYIILLTNLVVGEKDKLRFHELITAFEQRGIFVDKQTEQELIKFYERIGNVERMSDSGDAVYVRKTI
;
A
#
# COMPACT_ATOMS: atom_id res chain seq x y z
N MET A 1 -24.82 15.94 13.57
CA MET A 1 -23.86 15.75 14.69
C MET A 1 -23.23 17.10 14.98
N THR A 2 -23.38 17.60 16.19
CA THR A 2 -22.66 18.79 16.68
C THR A 2 -21.17 18.46 16.66
N MET A 3 -20.39 19.08 15.78
CA MET A 3 -18.93 18.93 15.79
C MET A 3 -18.41 19.50 17.11
N ASP A 4 -17.71 18.68 17.88
CA ASP A 4 -16.98 19.14 19.06
C ASP A 4 -15.87 20.10 18.59
N LYS A 5 -16.02 21.38 18.92
CA LYS A 5 -15.09 22.44 18.52
C LYS A 5 -13.82 22.49 19.39
N PHE A 6 -13.72 21.60 20.38
CA PHE A 6 -12.58 21.48 21.31
C PHE A 6 -11.74 20.21 21.05
N ILE A 7 -11.74 19.69 19.82
CA ILE A 7 -10.81 18.61 19.41
C ILE A 7 -9.38 19.17 19.34
N THR A 8 -8.44 18.53 20.03
CA THR A 8 -7.01 18.88 19.96
C THR A 8 -6.44 18.48 18.59
N PRO A 9 -6.00 19.43 17.73
CA PRO A 9 -5.64 19.10 16.34
C PRO A 9 -4.32 18.33 16.19
N PHE A 10 -3.43 18.49 17.16
CA PHE A 10 -2.09 17.89 17.23
C PHE A 10 -1.74 17.67 18.71
N SER A 11 -0.63 16.98 18.99
CA SER A 11 -0.21 16.62 20.35
C SER A 11 -0.32 17.81 21.31
N PRO A 12 -1.00 17.71 22.47
CA PRO A 12 -1.04 18.78 23.48
C PRO A 12 0.36 19.10 24.03
N GLU A 13 1.31 18.18 23.93
CA GLU A 13 2.66 18.26 24.47
C GLU A 13 3.74 18.56 23.41
N LEU A 14 3.41 19.34 22.36
CA LEU A 14 4.43 19.74 21.37
C LEU A 14 5.66 20.39 22.05
N PRO A 15 6.89 19.95 21.71
CA PRO A 15 8.10 20.53 22.27
C PRO A 15 8.22 22.03 21.99
N THR A 16 8.32 22.85 23.03
CA THR A 16 8.51 24.31 22.92
C THR A 16 9.97 24.74 23.08
N GLN A 17 10.85 23.82 23.49
CA GLN A 17 12.28 24.03 23.66
C GLN A 17 13.09 23.04 22.81
N SER A 18 14.20 23.48 22.24
CA SER A 18 15.04 22.68 21.32
C SER A 18 15.55 21.38 21.93
N ASN A 19 15.83 21.36 23.24
CA ASN A 19 16.29 20.17 23.95
C ASN A 19 15.24 19.04 23.94
N ASN A 20 13.95 19.39 23.94
CA ASN A 20 12.83 18.46 23.95
C ASN A 20 12.42 17.98 22.55
N VAL A 21 12.90 18.63 21.49
CA VAL A 21 12.69 18.16 20.12
C VAL A 21 13.55 16.93 19.85
N ALA A 22 12.94 15.87 19.32
CA ALA A 22 13.61 14.61 19.01
C ALA A 22 14.81 14.82 18.06
N SER A 23 15.97 14.27 18.43
CA SER A 23 17.20 14.38 17.62
C SER A 23 17.16 13.53 16.35
N ILE A 24 16.35 12.47 16.32
CA ILE A 24 16.22 11.55 15.20
C ILE A 24 14.87 11.77 14.51
N ASN A 25 14.83 11.64 13.19
CA ASN A 25 13.60 11.62 12.42
C ASN A 25 13.10 10.17 12.41
N SER A 26 12.02 9.88 13.13
CA SER A 26 11.38 8.56 13.16
C SER A 26 10.17 8.54 12.24
N LEU A 27 10.03 7.48 11.46
CA LEU A 27 8.86 7.21 10.62
C LEU A 27 8.32 5.82 10.97
N ASN A 28 7.15 5.77 11.58
CA ASN A 28 6.52 4.53 12.05
C ASN A 28 5.08 4.36 11.56
N SER A 29 4.47 5.42 11.02
CA SER A 29 3.12 5.45 10.46
C SER A 29 3.08 5.82 8.99
N TYR A 30 2.01 5.42 8.32
CA TYR A 30 1.67 5.68 6.92
C TYR A 30 2.57 5.09 5.85
N PHE A 31 3.83 4.78 6.15
CA PHE A 31 4.75 4.32 5.12
C PHE A 31 5.83 3.36 5.66
N PRO A 32 6.09 2.22 5.00
CA PRO A 32 6.83 1.11 5.60
C PRO A 32 8.35 1.14 5.38
N ILE A 33 8.81 1.82 4.32
CA ILE A 33 10.22 1.73 3.88
C ILE A 33 11.12 2.67 4.70
N ARG A 34 12.34 2.20 4.99
CA ARG A 34 13.43 2.95 5.62
C ARG A 34 14.61 3.13 4.64
N THR A 35 15.57 3.98 5.00
CA THR A 35 16.79 4.18 4.19
C THR A 35 17.65 2.92 4.19
N ASN A 36 18.18 2.52 3.02
CA ASN A 36 19.05 1.34 2.84
C ASN A 36 18.38 0.00 3.23
N GLU A 37 17.05 -0.05 3.18
CA GLU A 37 16.27 -1.26 3.41
C GLU A 37 16.57 -2.32 2.34
N LYS A 38 16.58 -3.60 2.75
CA LYS A 38 16.57 -4.72 1.80
C LYS A 38 15.17 -4.86 1.18
N PRO A 39 15.04 -5.46 -0.01
CA PRO A 39 13.73 -5.88 -0.52
C PRO A 39 13.04 -6.80 0.50
N PHE A 40 11.72 -6.67 0.60
CA PHE A 40 10.87 -7.54 1.42
C PHE A 40 10.48 -8.81 0.63
N ASP A 41 10.03 -9.84 1.35
CA ASP A 41 9.54 -11.10 0.78
C ASP A 41 8.01 -11.07 0.70
N TRP A 42 7.46 -11.25 -0.51
CA TRP A 42 6.02 -11.27 -0.72
C TRP A 42 5.32 -12.40 0.01
N ASP A 43 5.92 -13.59 0.08
CA ASP A 43 5.32 -14.73 0.78
C ASP A 43 5.18 -14.44 2.28
N ALA A 44 6.18 -13.79 2.88
CA ALA A 44 6.16 -13.36 4.27
C ALA A 44 5.10 -12.26 4.50
N VAL A 45 5.07 -11.24 3.63
CA VAL A 45 4.06 -10.16 3.69
C VAL A 45 2.64 -10.71 3.58
N ILE A 46 2.41 -11.63 2.64
CA ILE A 46 1.11 -12.28 2.45
C ILE A 46 0.74 -13.10 3.69
N GLY A 47 1.67 -13.92 4.20
CA GLY A 47 1.45 -14.70 5.41
C GLY A 47 1.03 -13.84 6.60
N LEU A 48 1.74 -12.74 6.84
CA LEU A 48 1.43 -11.79 7.91
C LEU A 48 0.06 -11.12 7.70
N LEU A 49 -0.26 -10.73 6.46
CA LEU A 49 -1.57 -10.16 6.13
C LEU A 49 -2.70 -11.16 6.39
N LEU A 50 -2.49 -12.42 6.01
CA LEU A 50 -3.45 -13.51 6.23
C LEU A 50 -3.68 -13.79 7.70
N GLN A 51 -2.67 -13.67 8.57
CA GLN A 51 -2.87 -13.78 10.01
C GLN A 51 -3.92 -12.80 10.54
N GLY A 52 -3.84 -11.54 10.09
CA GLY A 52 -4.79 -10.49 10.48
C GLY A 52 -6.20 -10.72 9.91
N VAL A 53 -6.28 -11.11 8.64
CA VAL A 53 -7.56 -11.28 7.94
C VAL A 53 -8.31 -12.53 8.36
N LEU A 54 -7.62 -13.66 8.50
CA LEU A 54 -8.23 -14.92 8.96
C LEU A 54 -8.42 -14.92 10.48
N ARG A 55 -7.70 -14.07 11.20
CA ARG A 55 -7.57 -14.10 12.68
C ARG A 55 -7.13 -15.48 13.16
N LYS A 56 -6.17 -16.06 12.43
CA LYS A 56 -5.55 -17.35 12.70
C LYS A 56 -4.05 -17.20 12.60
N LYS A 57 -3.31 -17.98 13.37
CA LYS A 57 -1.85 -18.01 13.31
C LYS A 57 -1.34 -19.42 13.51
N ILE A 58 -0.08 -19.62 13.15
CA ILE A 58 0.67 -20.82 13.48
C ILE A 58 1.55 -20.47 14.69
N GLY A 59 1.38 -21.22 15.78
CA GLY A 59 2.12 -21.00 17.04
C GLY A 59 3.55 -21.52 16.95
N LYS A 60 3.88 -22.57 17.70
CA LYS A 60 5.20 -23.22 17.64
C LYS A 60 5.32 -24.28 16.53
N TYR A 61 4.24 -24.52 15.79
CA TYR A 61 4.19 -25.53 14.76
C TYR A 61 5.00 -25.10 13.54
N THR A 62 5.79 -26.01 12.97
CA THR A 62 6.75 -25.73 11.89
C THR A 62 6.36 -26.47 10.62
N ILE A 63 6.96 -26.09 9.49
CA ILE A 63 6.72 -26.78 8.21
C ILE A 63 7.21 -28.24 8.25
N ASP A 64 8.31 -28.52 8.96
CA ASP A 64 8.83 -29.90 9.09
C ASP A 64 7.89 -30.78 9.93
N LEU A 65 7.30 -30.22 10.99
CA LEU A 65 6.27 -30.92 11.77
C LEU A 65 4.99 -31.12 10.96
N PHE A 66 4.66 -30.17 10.09
CA PHE A 66 3.54 -30.30 9.17
C PHE A 66 3.77 -31.39 8.12
N GLU A 67 4.97 -31.51 7.57
CA GLU A 67 5.34 -32.62 6.69
C GLU A 67 5.20 -33.97 7.39
N ALA A 68 5.69 -34.08 8.64
CA ALA A 68 5.58 -35.31 9.43
C ALA A 68 4.12 -35.69 9.73
N ASP A 69 3.30 -34.73 10.19
CA ASP A 69 1.88 -34.98 10.48
C ASP A 69 1.11 -35.33 9.20
N CYS A 70 1.46 -34.73 8.06
CA CYS A 70 0.89 -35.11 6.77
C CYS A 70 1.29 -36.55 6.40
N HIS A 71 2.55 -36.93 6.59
CA HIS A 71 3.01 -38.29 6.31
C HIS A 71 2.18 -39.32 7.08
N GLU A 72 1.97 -39.13 8.38
CA GLU A 72 1.17 -40.03 9.21
C GLU A 72 -0.28 -40.16 8.70
N VAL A 73 -0.93 -39.03 8.39
CA VAL A 73 -2.32 -39.02 7.87
C VAL A 73 -2.42 -39.71 6.50
N PHE A 74 -1.41 -39.54 5.64
CA PHE A 74 -1.41 -40.15 4.32
C PHE A 74 -1.02 -41.62 4.37
N GLN A 75 -0.18 -42.08 5.29
CA GLN A 75 0.13 -43.51 5.46
C GLN A 75 -1.13 -44.33 5.76
N GLU A 76 -2.08 -43.78 6.52
CA GLU A 76 -3.37 -44.45 6.78
C GLU A 76 -4.30 -44.49 5.57
N LYS A 77 -4.09 -43.61 4.58
CA LYS A 77 -5.01 -43.38 3.45
C LYS A 77 -4.47 -43.85 2.11
N LEU A 78 -3.15 -43.95 1.97
CA LEU A 78 -2.47 -44.40 0.76
C LEU A 78 -2.33 -45.92 0.77
N GLY A 79 -2.66 -46.56 -0.36
CA GLY A 79 -2.50 -48.00 -0.52
C GLY A 79 -1.06 -48.45 -0.78
N GLU A 80 -0.17 -47.52 -1.12
CA GLU A 80 1.23 -47.76 -1.49
C GLU A 80 2.14 -46.79 -0.72
N GLU A 81 3.01 -47.31 0.15
CA GLU A 81 3.92 -46.53 1.00
C GLU A 81 4.90 -45.68 0.16
N GLU A 82 5.29 -46.18 -1.03
CA GLU A 82 6.17 -45.50 -1.99
C GLU A 82 5.57 -44.20 -2.54
N PHE A 83 4.24 -44.07 -2.54
CA PHE A 83 3.57 -42.88 -3.09
C PHE A 83 3.83 -41.61 -2.27
N TRP A 84 4.14 -41.72 -0.98
CA TRP A 84 4.53 -40.57 -0.16
C TRP A 84 5.79 -39.88 -0.70
N GLY A 85 6.76 -40.63 -1.22
CA GLY A 85 7.97 -40.07 -1.81
C GLY A 85 7.67 -39.08 -2.93
N VAL A 86 6.67 -39.39 -3.77
CA VAL A 86 6.21 -38.51 -4.85
C VAL A 86 5.54 -37.25 -4.30
N LEU A 87 4.69 -37.37 -3.28
CA LEU A 87 4.02 -36.23 -2.64
C LEU A 87 5.03 -35.30 -1.96
N ARG A 88 6.02 -35.89 -1.27
CA ARG A 88 7.10 -35.17 -0.60
C ARG A 88 7.92 -34.33 -1.58
N GLU A 89 8.38 -34.95 -2.68
CA GLU A 89 9.13 -34.26 -3.72
C GLU A 89 8.31 -33.11 -4.32
N MET A 90 7.05 -33.37 -4.65
CA MET A 90 6.20 -32.40 -5.35
C MET A 90 5.81 -31.22 -4.45
N TYR A 91 5.35 -31.46 -3.22
CA TYR A 91 4.79 -30.39 -2.39
C TYR A 91 5.80 -29.76 -1.42
N PHE A 92 6.69 -30.56 -0.83
CA PHE A 92 7.55 -30.09 0.26
C PHE A 92 8.94 -29.68 -0.27
N GLU A 93 9.62 -30.55 -1.02
CA GLU A 93 10.96 -30.25 -1.55
C GLU A 93 10.93 -29.11 -2.58
N LYS A 94 9.95 -29.13 -3.49
CA LYS A 94 9.72 -28.05 -4.48
C LYS A 94 8.95 -26.85 -3.91
N LYS A 95 8.48 -26.92 -2.66
CA LYS A 95 7.70 -25.88 -1.96
C LYS A 95 6.37 -25.52 -2.62
N ASP A 96 5.83 -26.36 -3.51
CA ASP A 96 4.52 -26.13 -4.11
C ASP A 96 3.38 -26.22 -3.09
N ILE A 97 3.62 -26.73 -1.88
CA ILE A 97 2.67 -26.71 -0.76
C ILE A 97 2.11 -25.30 -0.51
N PHE A 98 2.93 -24.25 -0.62
CA PHE A 98 2.51 -22.86 -0.41
C PHE A 98 1.57 -22.33 -1.49
N ARG A 99 1.43 -23.05 -2.61
CA ARG A 99 0.55 -22.68 -3.73
C ARG A 99 -0.78 -23.45 -3.73
N THR A 100 -0.96 -24.40 -2.82
CA THR A 100 -2.18 -25.22 -2.74
C THR A 100 -3.39 -24.45 -2.21
N SER A 101 -3.16 -23.51 -1.29
CA SER A 101 -4.17 -22.61 -0.74
C SER A 101 -3.51 -21.40 -0.08
N PRO A 102 -4.18 -20.24 -0.01
CA PRO A 102 -3.64 -19.06 0.66
C PRO A 102 -3.23 -19.34 2.11
N GLU A 103 -4.00 -20.16 2.84
CA GLU A 103 -3.73 -20.51 4.23
C GLU A 103 -2.34 -21.12 4.46
N MET A 104 -1.75 -21.78 3.45
CA MET A 104 -0.41 -22.38 3.58
C MET A 104 0.68 -21.31 3.75
N LEU A 105 0.45 -20.08 3.28
CA LEU A 105 1.38 -18.96 3.50
C LEU A 105 1.39 -18.50 4.97
N LEU A 106 0.51 -18.99 5.85
CA LEU A 106 0.62 -18.73 7.29
C LEU A 106 1.94 -19.25 7.89
N PHE A 107 2.57 -20.27 7.29
CA PHE A 107 3.91 -20.73 7.70
C PHE A 107 4.98 -19.67 7.43
N LYS A 108 4.77 -18.79 6.44
CA LYS A 108 5.69 -17.70 6.08
C LYS A 108 5.59 -16.50 7.00
N ALA A 109 4.57 -16.46 7.85
CA ALA A 109 4.38 -15.44 8.87
C ALA A 109 5.12 -15.76 10.19
N HIS A 110 5.93 -16.83 10.23
CA HIS A 110 6.75 -17.17 11.38
C HIS A 110 7.87 -16.13 11.59
N LYS A 111 8.25 -15.90 12.85
CA LYS A 111 9.26 -14.89 13.19
C LYS A 111 10.62 -15.14 12.54
N ASP A 112 10.98 -16.41 12.34
CA ASP A 112 12.25 -16.78 11.73
C ASP A 112 12.24 -16.62 10.19
N GLU A 113 11.06 -16.50 9.58
CA GLU A 113 10.87 -16.27 8.14
C GLU A 113 10.65 -14.79 7.81
N CYS A 114 10.27 -13.96 8.78
CA CYS A 114 9.93 -12.56 8.59
C CYS A 114 11.06 -11.62 9.00
N SER A 115 11.34 -10.65 8.13
CA SER A 115 12.18 -9.49 8.44
C SER A 115 11.33 -8.30 8.92
N SER A 116 11.99 -7.31 9.53
CA SER A 116 11.29 -6.11 10.01
C SER A 116 10.62 -5.28 8.89
N VAL A 117 11.10 -5.38 7.65
CA VAL A 117 10.47 -4.68 6.51
C VAL A 117 9.19 -5.40 6.10
N ASP A 118 9.17 -6.74 6.12
CA ASP A 118 7.98 -7.54 5.82
C ASP A 118 6.85 -7.19 6.79
N GLU A 119 7.15 -7.12 8.08
CA GLU A 119 6.21 -6.69 9.13
C GLU A 119 5.65 -5.29 8.88
N ARG A 120 6.50 -4.33 8.48
CA ARG A 120 6.05 -2.96 8.20
C ARG A 120 5.18 -2.88 6.96
N VAL A 121 5.53 -3.59 5.89
CA VAL A 121 4.75 -3.64 4.65
C VAL A 121 3.40 -4.33 4.89
N ALA A 122 3.40 -5.47 5.59
CA ALA A 122 2.17 -6.16 5.98
C ALA A 122 1.27 -5.27 6.84
N ARG A 123 1.84 -4.52 7.80
CA ARG A 123 1.09 -3.55 8.63
C ARG A 123 0.50 -2.41 7.81
N MET A 124 1.21 -1.91 6.79
CA MET A 124 0.64 -0.91 5.86
C MET A 124 -0.62 -1.47 5.18
N PHE A 125 -0.57 -2.69 4.65
CA PHE A 125 -1.75 -3.33 4.06
C PHE A 125 -2.85 -3.65 5.07
N ALA A 126 -2.49 -4.08 6.30
CA ALA A 126 -3.46 -4.32 7.37
C ALA A 126 -4.24 -3.04 7.72
N ASN A 127 -3.56 -1.89 7.80
CA ASN A 127 -4.21 -0.59 7.97
C ASN A 127 -5.17 -0.26 6.82
N LEU A 128 -4.81 -0.61 5.57
CA LEU A 128 -5.71 -0.46 4.43
C LEU A 128 -6.91 -1.42 4.49
N LEU A 129 -6.77 -2.62 5.06
CA LEU A 129 -7.89 -3.56 5.20
C LEU A 129 -8.92 -3.12 6.25
N MET A 130 -8.53 -2.29 7.21
CA MET A 130 -9.38 -1.74 8.27
C MET A 130 -10.24 -2.82 8.96
N ASN A 131 -9.58 -3.81 9.57
CA ASN A 131 -10.21 -4.93 10.29
C ASN A 131 -11.11 -5.83 9.45
N LEU A 132 -10.96 -5.82 8.11
CA LEU A 132 -11.65 -6.78 7.23
C LEU A 132 -11.28 -8.21 7.67
N GLN A 133 -12.30 -9.02 7.91
CA GLN A 133 -12.14 -10.43 8.24
C GLN A 133 -12.66 -11.30 7.09
N VAL A 134 -11.91 -12.36 6.78
CA VAL A 134 -12.36 -13.46 5.91
C VAL A 134 -12.44 -14.71 6.79
N GLN A 135 -13.53 -15.47 6.67
CA GLN A 135 -13.73 -16.67 7.49
C GLN A 135 -12.82 -17.82 7.04
N SER A 136 -12.79 -18.09 5.73
CA SER A 136 -11.94 -19.11 5.11
C SER A 136 -11.89 -18.88 3.60
N PHE A 137 -10.88 -19.43 2.93
CA PHE A 137 -10.83 -19.48 1.49
C PHE A 137 -11.44 -20.80 1.01
N ASN A 138 -12.61 -20.74 0.36
CA ASN A 138 -13.25 -21.94 -0.18
C ASN A 138 -12.59 -22.36 -1.51
N THR A 139 -11.45 -23.04 -1.40
CA THR A 139 -10.70 -23.54 -2.55
C THR A 139 -11.35 -24.83 -3.07
N LYS A 140 -11.66 -24.91 -4.37
CA LYS A 140 -12.02 -26.19 -5.03
C LYS A 140 -10.76 -27.05 -5.16
N SER A 141 -10.33 -27.61 -4.04
CA SER A 141 -9.11 -28.38 -3.87
C SER A 141 -9.31 -29.85 -4.22
N ASN A 142 -8.24 -30.49 -4.72
CA ASN A 142 -8.25 -31.93 -4.95
C ASN A 142 -8.22 -32.71 -3.60
N PHE A 143 -8.24 -34.05 -3.63
CA PHE A 143 -8.20 -34.84 -2.40
C PHE A 143 -6.95 -34.56 -1.55
N ILE A 144 -5.77 -34.53 -2.17
CA ILE A 144 -4.49 -34.34 -1.49
C ILE A 144 -4.44 -32.97 -0.78
N GLU A 145 -4.77 -31.91 -1.51
CA GLU A 145 -4.78 -30.54 -0.98
C GLU A 145 -5.79 -30.36 0.17
N ARG A 146 -6.94 -31.04 0.10
CA ARG A 146 -7.93 -31.03 1.19
C ARG A 146 -7.40 -31.67 2.46
N GLU A 147 -6.65 -32.76 2.33
CA GLU A 147 -6.03 -33.42 3.47
C GLU A 147 -4.93 -32.56 4.09
N PHE A 148 -4.06 -31.93 3.28
CA PHE A 148 -3.08 -30.96 3.78
C PHE A 148 -3.75 -29.81 4.55
N LEU A 149 -4.82 -29.24 3.99
CA LEU A 149 -5.57 -28.18 4.67
C LEU A 149 -6.24 -28.67 5.96
N SER A 150 -6.74 -29.91 5.99
CA SER A 150 -7.31 -30.51 7.19
C SER A 150 -6.26 -30.60 8.31
N VAL A 151 -5.06 -31.08 7.99
CA VAL A 151 -3.93 -31.15 8.94
C VAL A 151 -3.57 -29.76 9.45
N LEU A 152 -3.45 -28.77 8.56
CA LEU A 152 -3.13 -27.39 8.94
C LEU A 152 -4.20 -26.82 9.88
N ASN A 153 -5.48 -26.95 9.51
CA ASN A 153 -6.60 -26.39 10.27
C ASN A 153 -6.67 -26.91 11.71
N GLN A 154 -6.25 -28.15 11.98
CA GLN A 154 -6.19 -28.72 13.32
C GLN A 154 -5.11 -28.07 14.21
N LYS A 155 -4.12 -27.41 13.60
CA LYS A 155 -2.96 -26.82 14.28
C LYS A 155 -3.00 -25.29 14.32
N LEU A 156 -4.01 -24.67 13.70
CA LEU A 156 -4.21 -23.23 13.72
C LEU A 156 -4.66 -22.76 15.11
N GLU A 157 -4.00 -21.74 15.62
CA GLU A 157 -4.39 -21.03 16.85
C GLU A 157 -5.21 -19.79 16.51
N ASP A 158 -6.04 -19.33 17.45
CA ASP A 158 -6.72 -18.04 17.32
C ASP A 158 -5.72 -16.88 17.35
N GLY A 159 -5.82 -16.03 16.33
CA GLY A 159 -5.10 -14.77 16.23
C GLY A 159 -5.81 -13.65 16.99
N LYS A 160 -5.06 -12.66 17.45
CA LYS A 160 -5.65 -11.43 18.00
C LYS A 160 -5.97 -10.46 16.87
N LEU A 161 -7.02 -9.67 17.06
CA LEU A 161 -7.25 -8.51 16.22
C LEU A 161 -6.20 -7.45 16.59
N GLU A 162 -5.33 -7.12 15.65
CA GLU A 162 -4.45 -5.96 15.80
C GLU A 162 -5.30 -4.69 15.69
N PRO A 163 -5.21 -3.79 16.67
CA PRO A 163 -5.96 -2.53 16.64
C PRO A 163 -5.48 -1.69 15.46
N GLN A 164 -6.41 -0.93 14.88
CA GLN A 164 -6.02 0.08 13.90
C GLN A 164 -5.14 1.12 14.58
N THR A 165 -4.01 1.45 13.97
CA THR A 165 -3.08 2.45 14.50
C THR A 165 -3.26 3.82 13.83
N GLU A 166 -3.88 3.84 12.64
CA GLU A 166 -3.93 4.98 11.74
C GLU A 166 -5.30 5.12 11.05
N VAL A 167 -5.77 6.36 10.94
CA VAL A 167 -6.83 6.74 9.99
C VAL A 167 -6.23 6.76 8.58
N PRO A 168 -6.88 6.18 7.55
CA PRO A 168 -6.31 6.12 6.21
C PRO A 168 -5.92 7.49 5.63
N TYR A 169 -4.70 7.61 5.10
CA TYR A 169 -4.27 8.84 4.42
C TYR A 169 -4.99 9.05 3.09
N LEU A 170 -5.31 7.95 2.39
CA LEU A 170 -5.94 7.93 1.06
C LEU A 170 -7.27 7.14 1.11
N PRO A 171 -8.36 7.72 1.64
CA PRO A 171 -9.60 6.98 1.92
C PRO A 171 -10.21 6.26 0.72
N GLU A 172 -10.24 6.90 -0.47
CA GLU A 172 -10.77 6.29 -1.70
C GLU A 172 -9.98 5.06 -2.13
N LEU A 173 -8.64 5.15 -2.15
CA LEU A 173 -7.76 4.02 -2.48
C LEU A 173 -7.88 2.90 -1.46
N THR A 174 -8.01 3.25 -0.17
CA THR A 174 -8.28 2.28 0.90
C THR A 174 -9.61 1.55 0.68
N HIS A 175 -10.67 2.27 0.29
CA HIS A 175 -11.95 1.65 -0.05
C HIS A 175 -11.83 0.69 -1.23
N ALA A 176 -11.14 1.10 -2.30
CA ALA A 176 -10.88 0.27 -3.47
C ALA A 176 -10.11 -1.01 -3.10
N PHE A 177 -9.03 -0.88 -2.34
CA PHE A 177 -8.22 -2.02 -1.87
C PHE A 177 -9.06 -3.04 -1.09
N ARG A 178 -9.92 -2.57 -0.18
CA ARG A 178 -10.80 -3.43 0.62
C ARG A 178 -11.84 -4.14 -0.24
N ALA A 179 -12.47 -3.43 -1.17
CA ALA A 179 -13.46 -3.99 -2.07
C ALA A 179 -12.82 -5.07 -2.97
N ASP A 180 -11.65 -4.78 -3.50
CA ASP A 180 -10.89 -5.66 -4.38
C ASP A 180 -10.40 -6.91 -3.65
N PHE A 181 -9.83 -6.76 -2.45
CA PHE A 181 -9.43 -7.91 -1.65
C PHE A 181 -10.63 -8.79 -1.28
N LYS A 182 -11.78 -8.19 -0.94
CA LYS A 182 -13.01 -8.94 -0.69
C LYS A 182 -13.48 -9.70 -1.93
N PHE A 183 -13.40 -9.08 -3.11
CA PHE A 183 -13.72 -9.72 -4.39
C PHE A 183 -12.79 -10.91 -4.68
N LEU A 184 -11.48 -10.75 -4.48
CA LEU A 184 -10.49 -11.81 -4.66
C LEU A 184 -10.63 -12.93 -3.63
N SER A 185 -10.99 -12.62 -2.38
CA SER A 185 -11.15 -13.63 -1.31
C SER A 185 -12.22 -14.69 -1.61
N LYS A 186 -13.21 -14.34 -2.44
CA LYS A 186 -14.23 -15.28 -2.93
C LYS A 186 -13.75 -16.15 -4.09
N ARG A 187 -12.54 -15.91 -4.61
CA ARG A 187 -11.92 -16.60 -5.74
C ARG A 187 -10.51 -17.08 -5.38
N PRO A 188 -10.37 -18.02 -4.43
CA PRO A 188 -9.07 -18.36 -3.83
C PRO A 188 -7.98 -18.75 -4.83
N LYS A 189 -8.31 -19.50 -5.88
CA LYS A 189 -7.33 -19.89 -6.91
C LYS A 189 -6.77 -18.68 -7.65
N TYR A 190 -7.64 -17.71 -7.99
CA TYR A 190 -7.22 -16.49 -8.67
C TYR A 190 -6.46 -15.55 -7.72
N LEU A 191 -6.92 -15.44 -6.47
CA LEU A 191 -6.18 -14.72 -5.43
C LEU A 191 -4.78 -15.32 -5.24
N GLN A 192 -4.65 -16.65 -5.19
CA GLN A 192 -3.36 -17.31 -5.02
C GLN A 192 -2.39 -16.99 -6.16
N SER A 193 -2.85 -16.98 -7.41
CA SER A 193 -2.00 -16.67 -8.56
C SER A 193 -1.65 -15.19 -8.67
N GLU A 194 -2.55 -14.30 -8.24
CA GLU A 194 -2.40 -12.85 -8.39
C GLU A 194 -2.05 -12.11 -7.10
N PHE A 195 -1.83 -12.79 -5.97
CA PHE A 195 -1.69 -12.14 -4.68
C PHE A 195 -0.53 -11.13 -4.68
N GLU A 196 0.63 -11.57 -5.18
CA GLU A 196 1.80 -10.71 -5.33
C GLU A 196 1.52 -9.53 -6.26
N ASN A 197 0.95 -9.75 -7.45
CA ASN A 197 0.61 -8.68 -8.39
C ASN A 197 -0.40 -7.69 -7.77
N PHE A 198 -1.40 -8.19 -7.06
CA PHE A 198 -2.38 -7.36 -6.37
C PHE A 198 -1.73 -6.47 -5.32
N LEU A 199 -0.89 -7.03 -4.44
CA LEU A 199 -0.19 -6.24 -3.44
C LEU A 199 0.85 -5.31 -4.05
N SER A 200 1.59 -5.75 -5.08
CA SER A 200 2.56 -4.92 -5.81
C SER A 200 1.89 -3.70 -6.44
N LEU A 201 0.73 -3.89 -7.09
CA LEU A 201 -0.09 -2.81 -7.65
C LEU A 201 -0.49 -1.79 -6.58
N TYR A 202 -1.00 -2.26 -5.43
CA TYR A 202 -1.44 -1.40 -4.35
C TYR A 202 -0.29 -0.78 -3.56
N ALA A 203 0.85 -1.45 -3.41
CA ALA A 203 2.08 -0.89 -2.84
C ALA A 203 2.54 0.31 -3.66
N PHE A 204 2.61 0.14 -4.98
CA PHE A 204 3.02 1.20 -5.89
C PHE A 204 2.02 2.36 -5.91
N THR A 205 0.73 2.09 -6.15
CA THR A 205 -0.29 3.14 -6.26
C THR A 205 -0.48 3.90 -4.94
N TYR A 206 -0.45 3.22 -3.79
CA TYR A 206 -0.47 3.87 -2.49
C TYR A 206 0.74 4.79 -2.30
N THR A 207 1.94 4.31 -2.64
CA THR A 207 3.18 5.09 -2.55
C THR A 207 3.12 6.35 -3.41
N ALA A 208 2.72 6.21 -4.68
CA ALA A 208 2.64 7.31 -5.62
C ALA A 208 1.54 8.31 -5.26
N GLN A 209 0.33 7.83 -4.94
CA GLN A 209 -0.77 8.72 -4.58
C GLN A 209 -0.51 9.43 -3.24
N LEU A 210 0.16 8.78 -2.29
CA LEU A 210 0.57 9.40 -1.03
C LEU A 210 1.57 10.53 -1.29
N SER A 211 2.64 10.28 -2.05
CA SER A 211 3.66 11.28 -2.33
C SER A 211 3.11 12.50 -3.08
N LEU A 212 2.19 12.26 -4.01
CA LEU A 212 1.50 13.30 -4.75
C LEU A 212 0.52 14.08 -3.88
N SER A 213 -0.13 13.44 -2.90
CA SER A 213 -1.15 14.06 -2.03
C SER A 213 -0.57 14.84 -0.85
N LEU A 214 0.60 14.45 -0.35
CA LEU A 214 1.25 15.08 0.80
C LEU A 214 1.30 16.62 0.73
N PRO A 215 1.65 17.27 -0.41
CA PRO A 215 1.73 18.73 -0.51
C PRO A 215 0.39 19.47 -0.34
N ASP A 216 -0.76 18.80 -0.54
CA ASP A 216 -2.09 19.44 -0.54
C ASP A 216 -2.74 19.47 0.85
N TRP A 217 -1.99 19.11 1.89
CA TRP A 217 -2.44 19.04 3.28
C TRP A 217 -3.24 20.26 3.74
N ARG A 218 -2.86 21.46 3.30
CA ARG A 218 -3.45 22.73 3.73
C ARG A 218 -4.93 22.86 3.40
N THR A 219 -5.43 22.10 2.42
CA THR A 219 -6.85 22.11 2.02
C THR A 219 -7.79 21.60 3.12
N GLY A 220 -7.30 20.78 4.05
CA GLY A 220 -8.13 20.15 5.08
C GLY A 220 -9.06 19.05 4.55
N LYS A 221 -8.94 18.66 3.28
CA LYS A 221 -9.83 17.70 2.62
C LYS A 221 -9.16 16.35 2.42
N GLU A 222 -9.99 15.31 2.40
CA GLU A 222 -9.55 13.98 1.97
C GLU A 222 -8.95 14.06 0.55
N PRO A 223 -7.77 13.47 0.31
CA PRO A 223 -7.16 13.45 -1.01
C PRO A 223 -8.00 12.62 -1.98
N VAL A 224 -8.17 13.15 -3.18
CA VAL A 224 -8.68 12.43 -4.35
C VAL A 224 -7.49 11.95 -5.19
N ALA A 225 -7.70 10.91 -5.99
CA ALA A 225 -6.65 10.39 -6.86
C ALA A 225 -6.10 11.48 -7.79
N LYS A 226 -4.77 11.63 -7.80
CA LYS A 226 -4.06 12.60 -8.62
C LYS A 226 -3.63 11.98 -9.95
N PRO A 227 -3.68 12.74 -11.07
CA PRO A 227 -3.31 12.24 -12.38
C PRO A 227 -1.89 11.65 -12.39
N LEU A 228 -1.80 10.38 -12.79
CA LEU A 228 -0.55 9.65 -12.94
C LEU A 228 -0.66 8.70 -14.12
N TYR A 229 0.01 9.04 -15.21
CA TYR A 229 -0.23 8.42 -16.51
C TYR A 229 0.70 7.23 -16.78
N PHE A 230 0.07 6.13 -17.19
CA PHE A 230 0.70 4.89 -17.63
C PHE A 230 0.50 4.68 -19.12
N ILE A 231 1.42 3.93 -19.72
CA ILE A 231 1.27 3.36 -21.06
C ILE A 231 1.35 1.83 -20.95
N MET A 232 0.88 1.10 -21.95
CA MET A 232 1.16 -0.33 -22.03
C MET A 232 2.64 -0.58 -22.36
N ASP A 233 3.19 -1.68 -21.87
CA ASP A 233 4.59 -2.11 -22.05
C ASP A 233 5.09 -2.20 -23.51
N HIS A 234 4.21 -2.35 -24.49
CA HIS A 234 4.55 -2.41 -25.91
C HIS A 234 4.33 -1.06 -26.62
N GLU A 235 3.74 -0.06 -25.96
CA GLU A 235 3.51 1.25 -26.55
C GLU A 235 4.81 2.05 -26.73
N ARG A 236 4.81 2.91 -27.75
CA ARG A 236 5.85 3.93 -27.90
C ARG A 236 5.55 5.07 -26.91
N ALA A 237 6.53 5.35 -26.05
CA ALA A 237 6.43 6.43 -25.07
C ALA A 237 6.21 7.82 -25.69
N SER A 238 6.88 8.13 -26.81
CA SER A 238 6.87 9.43 -27.53
C SER A 238 7.05 10.71 -26.68
N LYS A 239 7.96 11.60 -27.08
CA LYS A 239 8.14 12.90 -26.40
C LYS A 239 6.95 13.86 -26.57
N GLU A 240 6.09 13.60 -27.54
CA GLU A 240 4.91 14.41 -27.86
C GLU A 240 3.72 14.13 -26.92
N ARG A 241 3.75 13.01 -26.17
CA ARG A 241 2.72 12.66 -25.21
C ARG A 241 2.91 13.46 -23.92
N THR A 242 2.37 14.67 -23.91
CA THR A 242 2.53 15.66 -22.83
C THR A 242 2.06 15.16 -21.47
N HIS A 243 1.00 14.36 -21.41
CA HIS A 243 0.53 13.76 -20.16
C HIS A 243 1.55 12.79 -19.57
N ILE A 244 2.14 11.90 -20.38
CA ILE A 244 3.19 10.97 -19.92
C ILE A 244 4.42 11.73 -19.43
N LYS A 245 4.77 12.84 -20.10
CA LYS A 245 5.91 13.67 -19.72
C LYS A 245 5.69 14.43 -18.41
N ASN A 246 4.54 15.10 -18.27
CA ASN A 246 4.27 16.03 -17.17
C ASN A 246 3.69 15.33 -15.93
N TYR A 247 2.98 14.22 -16.13
CA TYR A 247 2.24 13.50 -15.10
C TYR A 247 2.60 12.00 -15.09
N GLY A 248 3.82 11.63 -15.50
CA GLY A 248 4.31 10.25 -15.48
C GLY A 248 5.45 10.06 -14.49
N TYR A 249 6.45 9.27 -14.88
CA TYR A 249 7.58 8.87 -14.03
C TYR A 249 8.31 10.05 -13.37
N GLN A 250 8.59 11.14 -14.12
CA GLN A 250 9.34 12.27 -13.59
C GLN A 250 8.62 12.92 -12.38
N LEU A 251 7.30 13.08 -12.48
CA LEU A 251 6.49 13.67 -11.42
C LEU A 251 6.58 12.85 -10.13
N ILE A 252 6.46 11.52 -10.21
CA ILE A 252 6.55 10.70 -8.99
C ILE A 252 7.95 10.66 -8.40
N SER A 253 8.99 10.62 -9.24
CA SER A 253 10.39 10.60 -8.79
C SER A 253 10.72 11.85 -7.98
N GLU A 254 10.26 13.02 -8.43
CA GLU A 254 10.39 14.29 -7.70
C GLU A 254 9.52 14.34 -6.44
N SER A 255 8.34 13.72 -6.46
CA SER A 255 7.42 13.69 -5.32
C SER A 255 7.89 12.79 -4.17
N PHE A 256 8.57 11.67 -4.45
CA PHE A 256 9.03 10.71 -3.45
C PHE A 256 9.97 11.32 -2.41
N ILE A 257 10.74 12.35 -2.81
CA ILE A 257 11.65 13.10 -1.93
C ILE A 257 10.89 13.71 -0.74
N ARG A 258 9.59 14.03 -0.89
CA ARG A 258 8.78 14.66 0.16
C ARG A 258 8.21 13.69 1.19
N ILE A 259 8.20 12.38 0.91
CA ILE A 259 7.60 11.38 1.81
C ILE A 259 8.27 11.43 3.19
N PHE A 260 9.59 11.26 3.25
CA PHE A 260 10.29 11.19 4.53
C PHE A 260 10.24 12.49 5.34
N PRO A 261 10.55 13.68 4.77
CA PRO A 261 10.44 14.94 5.51
C PRO A 261 9.05 15.20 6.07
N MET A 262 8.00 15.01 5.26
CA MET A 262 6.64 15.37 5.67
C MET A 262 6.07 14.37 6.68
N LEU A 263 6.25 13.06 6.47
CA LEU A 263 5.72 12.06 7.40
C LEU A 263 6.48 12.02 8.73
N THR A 264 7.80 12.28 8.74
CA THR A 264 8.53 12.39 10.01
C THR A 264 8.14 13.63 10.81
N MET A 265 7.75 14.72 10.15
CA MET A 265 7.14 15.87 10.81
C MET A 265 5.75 15.53 11.34
N LEU A 266 4.93 14.83 10.55
CA LEU A 266 3.62 14.34 10.98
C LEU A 266 3.70 13.48 12.25
N GLU A 267 4.73 12.64 12.38
CA GLU A 267 4.98 11.86 13.59
C GLU A 267 5.23 12.73 14.82
N MET A 268 6.05 13.79 14.69
CA MET A 268 6.33 14.72 15.78
C MET A 268 5.12 15.57 16.18
N LEU A 269 4.19 15.80 15.24
CA LEU A 269 2.97 16.54 15.49
C LEU A 269 1.94 15.75 16.30
N GLN A 270 2.09 14.43 16.41
CA GLN A 270 1.09 13.56 17.02
C GLN A 270 1.56 12.98 18.35
N PRO A 271 0.64 12.61 19.25
CA PRO A 271 1.01 12.04 20.54
C PRO A 271 1.95 10.84 20.37
N CYS A 272 2.96 10.76 21.24
CA CYS A 272 3.97 9.69 21.22
C CYS A 272 4.00 8.87 22.53
N LYS A 273 3.17 9.19 23.52
CA LYS A 273 3.18 8.49 24.82
C LYS A 273 1.78 8.43 25.44
N GLY A 274 1.45 7.27 26.03
CA GLY A 274 0.52 7.20 27.16
C GLY A 274 -0.70 6.30 27.02
N GLY A 275 -0.49 4.98 26.85
CA GLY A 275 -1.42 3.94 27.35
C GLY A 275 -2.77 3.76 26.65
N GLU A 276 -3.30 4.79 26.00
CA GLU A 276 -4.45 4.70 25.10
C GLU A 276 -3.94 4.92 23.68
N GLU A 277 -4.16 3.95 22.80
CA GLU A 277 -3.78 4.01 21.39
C GLU A 277 -4.59 5.11 20.70
N THR A 278 -4.13 6.36 20.78
CA THR A 278 -4.72 7.44 20.00
C THR A 278 -4.36 7.19 18.53
N LEU A 279 -5.38 6.85 17.74
CA LEU A 279 -5.29 6.70 16.29
C LEU A 279 -4.54 7.91 15.69
N LYS A 280 -3.46 7.62 14.97
CA LYS A 280 -2.75 8.63 14.20
C LYS A 280 -3.66 9.11 13.07
N VAL A 281 -3.60 10.40 12.75
CA VAL A 281 -4.42 11.04 11.71
C VAL A 281 -3.57 11.67 10.61
N PRO A 282 -4.07 11.76 9.37
CA PRO A 282 -3.34 12.36 8.25
C PRO A 282 -3.08 13.85 8.43
N LEU A 283 -2.13 14.39 7.68
CA LEU A 283 -1.77 15.81 7.74
C LEU A 283 -2.92 16.73 7.27
N TRP A 284 -3.71 16.29 6.28
CA TRP A 284 -4.92 16.99 5.87
C TRP A 284 -5.97 17.02 6.99
N GLU A 285 -6.05 15.96 7.81
CA GLU A 285 -6.98 15.94 8.93
C GLU A 285 -6.53 16.85 10.07
N ILE A 286 -5.23 16.91 10.38
CA ILE A 286 -4.67 17.91 11.31
C ILE A 286 -5.06 19.32 10.85
N SER A 287 -4.96 19.60 9.56
CA SER A 287 -5.31 20.90 8.98
C SER A 287 -6.78 21.24 9.14
N ARG A 288 -7.65 20.27 8.84
CA ARG A 288 -9.09 20.38 9.07
C ARG A 288 -9.41 20.66 10.54
N ARG A 289 -8.80 19.90 11.45
CA ARG A 289 -8.96 20.08 12.90
C ARG A 289 -8.48 21.46 13.35
N ILE A 290 -7.40 22.01 12.79
CA ILE A 290 -6.96 23.39 13.07
C ILE A 290 -8.01 24.40 12.61
N GLN A 291 -8.57 24.23 11.40
CA GLN A 291 -9.58 25.13 10.83
C GLN A 291 -10.90 25.09 11.62
N ASP A 292 -11.29 23.92 12.11
CA ASP A 292 -12.55 23.71 12.83
C ASP A 292 -12.44 24.00 14.34
N SER A 293 -11.22 24.15 14.88
CA SER A 293 -10.98 24.28 16.32
C SER A 293 -11.16 25.71 16.83
N ASN A 294 -11.74 25.81 18.03
CA ASN A 294 -11.87 27.05 18.78
C ASN A 294 -10.73 27.27 19.81
N TYR A 295 -9.67 26.45 19.82
CA TYR A 295 -8.56 26.63 20.76
C TYR A 295 -7.72 27.87 20.42
N GLU A 296 -7.66 28.84 21.34
CA GLU A 296 -6.98 30.12 21.11
C GLU A 296 -5.44 30.02 21.03
N ASN A 297 -4.84 28.96 21.58
CA ASN A 297 -3.38 28.84 21.72
C ASN A 297 -2.70 28.00 20.63
N LEU A 298 -3.42 27.55 19.60
CA LEU A 298 -2.86 26.67 18.56
C LEU A 298 -1.70 27.34 17.80
N GLU A 299 -1.85 28.63 17.49
CA GLU A 299 -0.84 29.40 16.77
C GLU A 299 0.47 29.50 17.56
N ASP A 300 0.40 29.98 18.80
CA ASP A 300 1.56 30.13 19.68
C ASP A 300 2.30 28.80 19.90
N ARG A 301 1.55 27.70 20.02
CA ARG A 301 2.13 26.36 20.21
C ARG A 301 2.90 25.88 18.97
N LEU A 302 2.32 26.00 17.77
CA LEU A 302 3.01 25.65 16.53
C LEU A 302 4.19 26.57 16.24
N LYS A 303 4.05 27.87 16.55
CA LYS A 303 5.13 28.85 16.47
C LYS A 303 6.32 28.44 17.33
N LYS A 304 6.09 28.20 18.62
CA LYS A 304 7.14 27.77 19.56
C LYS A 304 7.80 26.46 19.10
N PHE A 305 7.01 25.49 18.64
CA PHE A 305 7.52 24.24 18.08
C PHE A 305 8.39 24.46 16.84
N ALA A 306 7.96 25.29 15.88
CA ALA A 306 8.73 25.57 14.68
C ALA A 306 10.09 26.22 15.00
N TYR A 307 10.14 27.19 15.93
CA TYR A 307 11.40 27.76 16.40
C TYR A 307 12.27 26.73 17.13
N ALA A 308 11.70 25.94 18.04
CA ALA A 308 12.42 24.90 18.75
C ALA A 308 13.03 23.87 17.79
N PHE A 309 12.28 23.45 16.77
CA PHE A 309 12.73 22.55 15.72
C PHE A 309 13.86 23.17 14.89
N ARG A 310 13.67 24.41 14.42
CA ARG A 310 14.70 25.17 13.67
C ARG A 310 16.02 25.23 14.44
N THR A 311 15.96 25.58 15.72
CA THR A 311 17.14 25.63 16.59
C THR A 311 17.76 24.26 16.80
N LYS A 312 16.96 23.22 17.12
CA LYS A 312 17.46 21.85 17.33
C LYS A 312 18.15 21.30 16.09
N ARG A 313 17.67 21.67 14.91
CA ARG A 313 18.22 21.23 13.62
C ARG A 313 19.35 22.15 13.10
N GLY A 314 19.60 23.29 13.74
CA GLY A 314 20.62 24.25 13.32
C GLY A 314 20.34 24.87 11.93
N LEU A 315 19.06 25.13 11.62
CA LEU A 315 18.67 25.57 10.27
C LEU A 315 18.78 27.09 10.11
N ASN A 316 19.61 27.50 9.16
CA ASN A 316 19.79 28.90 8.73
C ASN A 316 18.84 29.27 7.60
N VAL A 317 17.56 28.93 7.74
CA VAL A 317 16.52 29.23 6.75
C VAL A 317 15.48 30.14 7.39
N GLU A 318 15.11 31.21 6.69
CA GLU A 318 14.06 32.12 7.13
C GLU A 318 12.69 31.46 6.98
N MET A 319 11.88 31.57 8.04
CA MET A 319 10.48 31.13 8.01
C MET A 319 9.65 32.19 7.29
N LYS A 320 8.60 31.75 6.62
CA LYS A 320 7.64 32.66 5.96
C LYS A 320 6.85 33.43 7.00
N SER A 321 6.38 34.62 6.64
CA SER A 321 5.37 35.35 7.42
C SER A 321 4.15 34.45 7.64
N ALA A 322 3.64 34.46 8.87
CA ALA A 322 2.63 33.55 9.34
C ALA A 322 1.72 34.27 10.35
N ASP A 323 0.42 34.28 10.05
CA ASP A 323 -0.59 35.00 10.82
C ASP A 323 -1.68 34.05 11.37
N SER A 324 -1.45 32.74 11.23
CA SER A 324 -2.39 31.71 11.67
C SER A 324 -1.68 30.42 12.07
N ALA A 325 -2.35 29.57 12.85
CA ALA A 325 -1.87 28.24 13.19
C ALA A 325 -1.54 27.40 11.94
N LEU A 326 -2.33 27.53 10.87
CA LEU A 326 -2.11 26.81 9.62
C LEU A 326 -0.84 27.29 8.89
N ASP A 327 -0.48 28.57 9.01
CA ASP A 327 0.79 29.10 8.48
C ASP A 327 1.99 28.60 9.26
N TRP A 328 1.87 28.50 10.59
CA TRP A 328 2.93 27.92 11.42
C TRP A 328 3.12 26.42 11.18
N LEU A 329 2.04 25.67 10.92
CA LEU A 329 2.15 24.29 10.43
C LEU A 329 2.89 24.24 9.09
N GLY A 330 2.61 25.17 8.19
CA GLY A 330 3.33 25.31 6.92
C GLY A 330 4.82 25.59 7.10
N ASN A 331 5.18 26.46 8.06
CA ASN A 331 6.58 26.71 8.43
C ASN A 331 7.24 25.46 9.02
N ALA A 332 6.56 24.69 9.86
CA ALA A 332 7.10 23.45 10.41
C ALA A 332 7.41 22.43 9.29
N LEU A 333 6.50 22.22 8.35
CA LEU A 333 6.69 21.33 7.20
C LEU A 333 7.81 21.83 6.27
N TYR A 334 7.87 23.14 6.03
CA TYR A 334 8.95 23.75 5.26
C TYR A 334 10.32 23.52 5.91
N LEU A 335 10.43 23.69 7.23
CA LEU A 335 11.66 23.38 7.97
C LEU A 335 12.00 21.88 7.91
N ALA A 336 10.99 21.01 7.93
CA ALA A 336 11.17 19.57 7.81
C ALA A 336 11.82 19.19 6.48
N GLU A 337 11.43 19.81 5.37
CA GLU A 337 12.07 19.63 4.06
C GLU A 337 13.46 20.30 4.01
N ALA A 338 13.57 21.53 4.53
CA ALA A 338 14.81 22.30 4.47
C ALA A 338 15.99 21.63 5.17
N GLN A 339 15.74 20.81 6.21
CA GLN A 339 16.79 20.09 6.94
C GLN A 339 17.60 19.12 6.08
N PHE A 340 17.10 18.71 4.91
CA PHE A 340 17.77 17.78 4.00
C PHE A 340 18.45 18.47 2.81
N LYS A 341 18.31 19.78 2.69
CA LYS A 341 18.95 20.57 1.63
C LYS A 341 20.36 21.06 1.99
N SER A 342 20.72 21.02 3.27
CA SER A 342 22.00 21.54 3.77
C SER A 342 22.47 20.78 5.02
N GLY A 343 23.76 20.92 5.36
CA GLY A 343 24.36 20.28 6.54
C GLY A 343 24.57 18.76 6.40
N GLY A 344 24.83 18.09 7.53
CA GLY A 344 25.21 16.66 7.58
C GLY A 344 24.13 15.67 7.14
N LYS A 345 22.89 16.11 6.94
CA LYS A 345 21.76 15.29 6.46
C LYS A 345 21.45 15.48 4.98
N ARG A 346 22.28 16.23 4.25
CA ARG A 346 22.04 16.57 2.84
C ARG A 346 21.87 15.32 1.97
N GLY A 347 20.79 15.28 1.18
CA GLY A 347 20.51 14.20 0.23
C GLY A 347 20.07 12.87 0.85
N LEU A 348 19.75 12.84 2.15
CA LEU A 348 19.21 11.63 2.78
C LEU A 348 17.79 11.30 2.29
N ASP A 349 16.99 12.34 2.04
CA ASP A 349 15.68 12.29 1.41
C ASP A 349 15.74 11.77 -0.03
N GLU A 350 16.73 12.18 -0.82
CA GLU A 350 16.97 11.65 -2.17
C GLU A 350 17.37 10.16 -2.14
N LYS A 351 18.23 9.77 -1.20
CA LYS A 351 18.60 8.35 -0.99
C LYS A 351 17.38 7.53 -0.57
N TYR A 352 16.55 8.09 0.30
CA TYR A 352 15.31 7.48 0.73
C TYR A 352 14.33 7.29 -0.44
N ALA A 353 14.12 8.33 -1.25
CA ALA A 353 13.31 8.27 -2.46
C ALA A 353 13.84 7.22 -3.45
N SER A 354 15.16 7.09 -3.59
CA SER A 354 15.78 6.05 -4.41
C SER A 354 15.52 4.64 -3.87
N SER A 355 15.50 4.44 -2.55
CA SER A 355 15.11 3.17 -1.94
C SER A 355 13.64 2.84 -2.20
N ILE A 356 12.75 3.83 -2.09
CA ILE A 356 11.33 3.67 -2.42
C ILE A 356 11.15 3.23 -3.87
N GLU A 357 11.79 3.92 -4.82
CA GLU A 357 11.65 3.60 -6.24
C GLU A 357 12.06 2.16 -6.54
N LYS A 358 13.19 1.71 -5.95
CA LYS A 358 13.70 0.35 -6.13
C LYS A 358 12.81 -0.72 -5.53
N ILE A 359 12.21 -0.45 -4.37
CA ILE A 359 11.48 -1.46 -3.59
C ILE A 359 9.99 -1.49 -3.98
N MET A 360 9.36 -0.33 -4.18
CA MET A 360 7.90 -0.21 -4.33
C MET A 360 7.48 0.08 -5.78
N ALA A 361 8.36 0.61 -6.64
CA ALA A 361 7.96 1.09 -7.98
C ALA A 361 8.64 0.39 -9.14
N ALA A 362 9.68 -0.41 -8.90
CA ALA A 362 10.47 -1.06 -9.95
C ALA A 362 9.63 -1.83 -10.99
N PRO A 363 8.59 -2.61 -10.62
CA PRO A 363 7.77 -3.34 -11.60
C PRO A 363 7.05 -2.45 -12.62
N PHE A 364 6.82 -1.18 -12.29
CA PHE A 364 6.03 -0.23 -13.09
C PHE A 364 6.89 0.76 -13.88
N ILE A 365 8.23 0.68 -13.78
CA ILE A 365 9.14 1.65 -14.42
C ILE A 365 9.91 0.97 -15.55
N GLN A 366 9.89 1.59 -16.74
CA GLN A 366 10.69 1.14 -17.88
C GLN A 366 11.51 2.28 -18.49
N SER A 367 12.76 1.97 -18.84
CA SER A 367 13.65 2.87 -19.58
C SER A 367 13.39 2.78 -21.09
N ARG A 368 13.12 3.91 -21.74
CA ARG A 368 12.82 4.03 -23.18
C ARG A 368 13.83 4.89 -23.93
N GLY A 369 15.12 4.67 -23.64
CA GLY A 369 16.23 5.36 -24.30
C GLY A 369 16.08 6.89 -24.25
N ARG A 370 16.01 7.53 -25.43
CA ARG A 370 15.89 9.00 -25.56
C ARG A 370 14.63 9.59 -24.93
N SER A 371 13.59 8.79 -24.70
CA SER A 371 12.34 9.21 -24.06
C SER A 371 12.40 9.17 -22.53
N GLY A 372 13.51 8.72 -21.96
CA GLY A 372 13.70 8.62 -20.51
C GLY A 372 12.96 7.42 -19.91
N ARG A 373 12.69 7.50 -18.62
CA ARG A 373 11.90 6.49 -17.88
C ARG A 373 10.42 6.84 -17.93
N VAL A 374 9.58 5.84 -18.07
CA VAL A 374 8.12 5.97 -18.14
C VAL A 374 7.46 4.94 -17.23
N LEU A 375 6.21 5.23 -16.86
CA LEU A 375 5.36 4.32 -16.13
C LEU A 375 4.61 3.41 -17.09
N VAL A 376 4.61 2.12 -16.79
CA VAL A 376 4.01 1.10 -17.65
C VAL A 376 3.11 0.15 -16.90
N LEU A 377 2.14 -0.40 -17.62
CA LEU A 377 1.38 -1.58 -17.23
C LEU A 377 1.65 -2.69 -18.25
N ASN A 378 2.02 -3.87 -17.76
CA ASN A 378 2.07 -5.06 -18.60
C ASN A 378 0.67 -5.67 -18.75
N GLN A 379 0.55 -6.71 -19.58
CA GLN A 379 -0.74 -7.35 -19.83
C GLN A 379 -1.35 -7.97 -18.57
N ASP A 380 -0.53 -8.56 -17.68
CA ASP A 380 -0.99 -9.21 -16.46
C ASP A 380 -1.63 -8.20 -15.50
N TYR A 381 -0.98 -7.05 -15.27
CA TYR A 381 -1.54 -5.97 -14.46
C TYR A 381 -2.82 -5.38 -15.07
N ILE A 382 -2.90 -5.30 -16.41
CA ILE A 382 -4.12 -4.80 -17.08
C ILE A 382 -5.27 -5.79 -16.88
N ILE A 383 -5.03 -7.09 -17.03
CA ILE A 383 -6.05 -8.12 -16.80
C ILE A 383 -6.48 -8.12 -15.33
N LEU A 384 -5.53 -8.11 -14.40
CA LEU A 384 -5.80 -8.04 -12.97
C LEU A 384 -6.65 -6.82 -12.64
N LEU A 385 -6.19 -5.62 -13.01
CA LEU A 385 -6.90 -4.37 -12.74
C LEU A 385 -8.30 -4.37 -13.36
N THR A 386 -8.47 -4.91 -14.57
CA THR A 386 -9.78 -5.08 -15.22
C THR A 386 -10.70 -5.97 -14.38
N ASN A 387 -10.20 -7.12 -13.92
CA ASN A 387 -10.98 -8.05 -13.12
C ASN A 387 -11.40 -7.45 -11.78
N LEU A 388 -10.49 -6.73 -11.12
CA LEU A 388 -10.76 -6.00 -9.89
C LEU A 388 -11.85 -4.95 -10.08
N VAL A 389 -11.73 -4.13 -11.12
CA VAL A 389 -12.65 -3.03 -11.39
C VAL A 389 -14.03 -3.50 -11.82
N VAL A 390 -14.10 -4.50 -12.71
CA VAL A 390 -15.39 -5.12 -13.07
C VAL A 390 -16.01 -5.77 -11.83
N GLY A 391 -15.19 -6.42 -11.00
CA GLY A 391 -15.58 -6.97 -9.73
C GLY A 391 -16.74 -7.96 -9.85
N GLU A 392 -17.76 -7.81 -9.01
CA GLU A 392 -18.92 -8.70 -9.01
C GLU A 392 -19.86 -8.50 -10.21
N LYS A 393 -19.70 -7.41 -10.98
CA LYS A 393 -20.50 -7.18 -12.19
C LYS A 393 -20.06 -8.12 -13.31
N ASP A 394 -20.89 -8.27 -14.34
CA ASP A 394 -20.53 -9.07 -15.53
C ASP A 394 -19.65 -8.27 -16.49
N LYS A 395 -19.94 -6.97 -16.63
CA LYS A 395 -19.25 -6.04 -17.53
C LYS A 395 -19.38 -4.60 -17.06
N LEU A 396 -18.52 -3.75 -17.59
CA LEU A 396 -18.56 -2.28 -17.44
C LEU A 396 -18.43 -1.60 -18.80
N ARG A 397 -18.96 -0.39 -18.94
CA ARG A 397 -18.63 0.45 -20.09
C ARG A 397 -17.16 0.84 -20.01
N PHE A 398 -16.48 0.95 -21.16
CA PHE A 398 -15.05 1.27 -21.19
C PHE A 398 -14.73 2.58 -20.44
N HIS A 399 -15.55 3.62 -20.55
CA HIS A 399 -15.31 4.86 -19.80
C HIS A 399 -15.44 4.66 -18.28
N GLU A 400 -16.40 3.87 -17.80
CA GLU A 400 -16.53 3.54 -16.37
C GLU A 400 -15.32 2.72 -15.87
N LEU A 401 -14.79 1.84 -16.73
CA LEU A 401 -13.57 1.10 -16.46
C LEU A 401 -12.39 2.07 -16.25
N ILE A 402 -12.20 3.04 -17.15
CA ILE A 402 -11.14 4.05 -17.04
C ILE A 402 -11.31 4.89 -15.76
N THR A 403 -12.51 5.40 -15.46
CA THR A 403 -12.76 6.15 -14.23
C THR A 403 -12.43 5.34 -12.97
N ALA A 404 -12.68 4.03 -12.98
CA ALA A 404 -12.33 3.17 -11.86
C ALA A 404 -10.83 2.79 -11.82
N PHE A 405 -10.09 2.89 -12.93
CA PHE A 405 -8.62 2.86 -12.93
C PHE A 405 -8.09 4.13 -12.26
N GLU A 406 -8.66 5.28 -12.59
CA GLU A 406 -8.28 6.58 -12.02
C GLU A 406 -8.48 6.61 -10.49
N GLN A 407 -9.56 6.02 -9.98
CA GLN A 407 -9.79 5.84 -8.53
C GLN A 407 -8.69 5.04 -7.83
N ARG A 408 -7.97 4.19 -8.56
CA ARG A 408 -6.79 3.43 -8.08
C ARG A 408 -5.48 4.16 -8.38
N GLY A 409 -5.54 5.40 -8.82
CA GLY A 409 -4.37 6.22 -9.15
C GLY A 409 -3.71 5.89 -10.49
N ILE A 410 -4.42 5.21 -11.39
CA ILE A 410 -3.92 4.79 -12.70
C ILE A 410 -4.66 5.56 -13.78
N PHE A 411 -3.96 6.48 -14.44
CA PHE A 411 -4.50 7.28 -15.52
C PHE A 411 -3.88 6.84 -16.84
N VAL A 412 -4.61 7.03 -17.93
CA VAL A 412 -4.15 6.73 -19.29
C VAL A 412 -4.57 7.89 -20.19
N ASP A 413 -3.78 8.19 -21.21
CA ASP A 413 -4.18 9.20 -22.19
C ASP A 413 -5.00 8.56 -23.31
N LYS A 414 -5.49 9.39 -24.24
CA LYS A 414 -6.34 8.93 -25.33
C LYS A 414 -5.68 7.86 -26.22
N GLN A 415 -4.37 7.91 -26.38
CA GLN A 415 -3.65 6.92 -27.18
C GLN A 415 -3.63 5.57 -26.47
N THR A 416 -3.31 5.55 -25.16
CA THR A 416 -3.37 4.31 -24.37
C THR A 416 -4.79 3.79 -24.24
N GLU A 417 -5.82 4.65 -24.16
CA GLU A 417 -7.22 4.19 -24.25
C GLU A 417 -7.50 3.37 -25.52
N GLN A 418 -7.01 3.82 -26.69
CA GLN A 418 -7.17 3.08 -27.93
C GLN A 418 -6.42 1.75 -27.93
N GLU A 419 -5.21 1.72 -27.36
CA GLU A 419 -4.44 0.48 -27.23
C GLU A 419 -5.10 -0.50 -26.25
N LEU A 420 -5.71 -0.02 -25.16
CA LEU A 420 -6.51 -0.84 -24.26
C LEU A 420 -7.72 -1.45 -24.97
N ILE A 421 -8.44 -0.69 -25.80
CA ILE A 421 -9.57 -1.22 -26.58
C ILE A 421 -9.09 -2.35 -27.51
N LYS A 422 -8.00 -2.13 -28.26
CA LYS A 422 -7.40 -3.16 -29.14
C LYS A 422 -6.95 -4.39 -28.34
N PHE A 423 -6.37 -4.17 -27.16
CA PHE A 423 -5.95 -5.24 -26.27
C PHE A 423 -7.14 -6.11 -25.86
N TYR A 424 -8.23 -5.48 -25.41
CA TYR A 424 -9.42 -6.18 -24.97
C TYR A 424 -10.15 -6.91 -26.12
N GLU A 425 -10.17 -6.32 -27.33
CA GLU A 425 -10.67 -6.99 -28.53
C GLU A 425 -9.86 -8.24 -28.88
N ARG A 426 -8.53 -8.14 -28.78
CA ARG A 426 -7.61 -9.24 -29.07
C ARG A 426 -7.79 -10.43 -28.12
N ILE A 427 -8.01 -10.18 -26.82
CA ILE A 427 -8.23 -11.24 -25.83
C ILE A 427 -9.71 -11.69 -25.76
N GLY A 428 -10.60 -11.04 -26.52
CA GLY A 428 -12.00 -11.44 -26.64
C GLY A 428 -12.88 -11.08 -25.44
N ASN A 429 -12.48 -10.14 -24.59
CA ASN A 429 -13.27 -9.71 -23.41
C ASN A 429 -14.06 -8.40 -23.65
N VAL A 430 -14.34 -8.07 -24.92
CA VAL A 430 -15.14 -6.90 -25.34
C VAL A 430 -16.47 -7.32 -25.96
N GLU A 431 -17.51 -6.53 -25.69
CA GLU A 431 -18.80 -6.61 -26.35
C GLU A 431 -19.17 -5.22 -26.90
N ARG A 432 -19.43 -5.13 -28.21
CA ARG A 432 -19.91 -3.91 -28.86
C ARG A 432 -21.43 -3.99 -28.98
N MET A 433 -22.14 -3.03 -28.38
CA MET A 433 -23.60 -2.93 -28.50
C MET A 433 -23.96 -1.88 -29.55
N SER A 434 -24.71 -2.30 -30.59
CA SER A 434 -25.09 -1.43 -31.72
C SER A 434 -26.24 -0.46 -31.40
N ASP A 435 -26.97 -0.68 -30.31
CA ASP A 435 -28.17 0.09 -29.92
C ASP A 435 -27.87 1.44 -29.26
N SER A 436 -26.63 1.66 -28.80
CA SER A 436 -26.24 2.79 -27.94
C SER A 436 -25.12 3.66 -28.50
N GLY A 437 -24.81 3.55 -29.79
CA GLY A 437 -23.77 4.35 -30.47
C GLY A 437 -22.34 3.88 -30.18
N ASP A 438 -21.95 2.74 -30.77
CA ASP A 438 -20.60 2.15 -30.70
C ASP A 438 -20.01 2.02 -29.27
N ALA A 439 -20.88 1.84 -28.27
CA ALA A 439 -20.45 1.65 -26.88
C ALA A 439 -19.69 0.33 -26.70
N VAL A 440 -18.47 0.42 -26.20
CA VAL A 440 -17.59 -0.71 -25.88
C VAL A 440 -17.80 -1.11 -24.42
N TYR A 441 -18.17 -2.36 -24.19
CA TYR A 441 -18.25 -2.96 -22.85
C TYR A 441 -17.11 -3.95 -22.65
N VAL A 442 -16.49 -3.93 -21.47
CA VAL A 442 -15.39 -4.82 -21.09
C VAL A 442 -15.86 -5.79 -20.00
N ARG A 443 -15.57 -7.08 -20.19
CA ARG A 443 -15.87 -8.18 -19.26
C ARG A 443 -14.63 -8.57 -18.47
N LYS A 444 -14.85 -9.11 -17.26
CA LYS A 444 -13.80 -9.83 -16.51
C LYS A 444 -13.47 -11.16 -17.19
N THR A 445 -12.27 -11.69 -16.93
CA THR A 445 -11.74 -12.92 -17.53
C THR A 445 -11.79 -14.12 -16.59
N ILE A 446 -12.43 -14.00 -15.43
CA ILE A 446 -12.41 -14.99 -14.33
C ILE A 446 -13.80 -15.42 -13.86
#